data_AF-A0A0F9F9P0-F1
#
_entry.id   AF-A0A0F9F9P0-F1
#
_cell.length_a   1.000
_cell.length_b   1.000
_cell.length_c   1.000
_cell.angle_alpha   90.00
_cell.angle_beta   90.00
_cell.angle_gamma   90.00
#
_symmetry.space_group_name_H-M   'P 1'
#
loop_
_entity.id
_entity.type
_entity.pdbx_description
1 polymer ?
#
loop_
_entity_poly.entity_id
_entity_poly.type
_entity_poly.pdbx_seq_one_letter_code
_entity_poly.pdbx_strand_id
1 'polypeptide(L)'
;MSQLVILNKTQQYQKPDDLIDRVKIGQWYWCKDVDCYGEKHNQILFCVDEIGSNFIGFVRKNKDSSWGFQLHFDEFMERCALEENWKVIFQKRASEIQELIKEKIKELIKEGQKLSLISNNQSPEKSNINSLLPVISNKTPEKYKQDLIIFKENKMPAIQKEIEELSIEYAVITKNIALPDLVRLETIKEALKTVEDRIFTVELYCGLQETVHQITDGEPAKINEPICIRQQLLFMDEETLFDYNDGGMDFKKLEDFDNWIVKSENLNRILPEQKGIVAFRIRRYKKDYDSPSNLIEAWVQIHKDAYNMETYLLIRNGDKVFRIASAIDFTPRLVPFKDEIGEKQFTIVDEYYTHDNSEDPFERKQRTEKVTVDDIRYDKHAKKQSDLIKKYNRIFIFIQGLLDRSQVFHPHLGIKLSSDDHMNKYLKCIRDEETGLTNKTITWKEYRDQINKTLRTGNLVWSNWHSDKLGRYSGHNARIIYNQWEYEIVNRPKVCK
;
A
#
# COMPACT_ATOMS: atom_id res chain seq x y z
N MET A 1 -8.56 -10.22 24.67
CA MET A 1 -9.66 -10.75 23.84
C MET A 1 -10.89 -9.87 23.99
N SER A 2 -11.37 -9.57 25.20
CA SER A 2 -12.44 -8.59 25.45
C SER A 2 -12.19 -7.18 24.87
N GLN A 3 -10.92 -6.81 24.65
CA GLN A 3 -10.55 -5.58 23.94
C GLN A 3 -10.94 -5.59 22.44
N LEU A 4 -11.05 -6.73 21.76
CA LEU A 4 -11.41 -6.79 20.34
C LEU A 4 -12.87 -6.36 20.09
N VAL A 5 -13.76 -6.63 21.04
CA VAL A 5 -15.19 -6.26 20.95
C VAL A 5 -15.43 -4.83 21.43
N ILE A 6 -14.53 -4.27 22.26
CA ILE A 6 -14.72 -2.97 22.95
C ILE A 6 -13.96 -1.79 22.28
N LEU A 7 -13.05 -2.04 21.33
CA LEU A 7 -12.21 -0.99 20.73
C LEU A 7 -12.87 -0.16 19.60
N ASN A 8 -14.19 -0.01 19.60
CA ASN A 8 -14.90 0.98 18.76
C ASN A 8 -14.93 2.40 19.37
N LYS A 9 -14.24 2.63 20.48
CA LYS A 9 -14.02 3.99 21.01
C LYS A 9 -12.71 4.55 20.47
N THR A 10 -12.71 4.92 19.19
CA THR A 10 -11.77 5.93 18.69
C THR A 10 -11.99 7.18 19.53
N GLN A 11 -10.97 7.62 20.28
CA GLN A 11 -10.99 8.94 20.90
C GLN A 11 -11.06 9.96 19.75
N GLN A 12 -12.27 10.42 19.47
CA GLN A 12 -12.47 11.52 18.53
C GLN A 12 -11.86 12.76 19.17
N TYR A 13 -10.99 13.43 18.41
CA TYR A 13 -10.59 14.78 18.72
C TYR A 13 -11.84 15.63 18.98
N GLN A 14 -11.84 16.46 20.02
CA GLN A 14 -12.90 17.44 20.23
C GLN A 14 -12.76 18.50 19.13
N LYS A 15 -13.57 18.29 18.09
CA LYS A 15 -13.62 19.08 16.88
C LYS A 15 -13.91 20.55 17.21
N PRO A 16 -13.25 21.52 16.58
CA PRO A 16 -13.75 22.89 16.55
C PRO A 16 -15.00 22.92 15.65
N ASP A 17 -16.18 22.82 16.27
CA ASP A 17 -17.48 22.65 15.62
C ASP A 17 -17.78 23.71 14.53
N ASP A 18 -17.20 24.91 14.61
CA ASP A 18 -17.49 26.02 13.69
C ASP A 18 -16.80 25.94 12.31
N LEU A 19 -15.70 25.19 12.19
CA LEU A 19 -14.85 25.17 10.98
C LEU A 19 -15.24 24.05 10.01
N ILE A 20 -15.59 22.89 10.53
CA ILE A 20 -15.94 21.69 9.74
C ILE A 20 -17.26 21.89 9.00
N ASP A 21 -18.24 22.58 9.60
CA ASP A 21 -19.53 22.83 8.94
C ASP A 21 -19.43 23.79 7.74
N ARG A 22 -18.34 24.58 7.67
CA ARG A 22 -18.11 25.56 6.61
C ARG A 22 -17.42 24.95 5.38
N VAL A 23 -16.54 23.98 5.60
CA VAL A 23 -15.74 23.35 4.54
C VAL A 23 -16.48 22.15 3.96
N LYS A 24 -16.66 22.12 2.64
CA LYS A 24 -17.33 21.02 1.94
C LYS A 24 -16.44 20.43 0.86
N ILE A 25 -16.56 19.12 0.70
CA ILE A 25 -15.89 18.37 -0.36
C ILE A 25 -16.29 18.93 -1.74
N GLY A 26 -15.28 19.17 -2.58
CA GLY A 26 -15.43 19.77 -3.89
C GLY A 26 -15.50 21.30 -3.91
N GLN A 27 -15.26 21.99 -2.78
CA GLN A 27 -15.04 23.43 -2.76
C GLN A 27 -13.61 23.79 -3.19
N TRP A 28 -13.41 25.01 -3.67
CA TRP A 28 -12.11 25.50 -4.10
C TRP A 28 -11.59 26.58 -3.15
N TYR A 29 -10.30 26.49 -2.81
CA TYR A 29 -9.62 27.45 -1.96
C TYR A 29 -8.32 27.91 -2.62
N TRP A 30 -8.00 29.19 -2.43
CA TRP A 30 -6.69 29.74 -2.69
C TRP A 30 -5.77 29.36 -1.53
N CYS A 31 -4.80 28.49 -1.80
CA CYS A 31 -3.83 28.06 -0.80
C CYS A 31 -2.49 28.77 -1.05
N LYS A 32 -1.89 29.30 0.01
CA LYS A 32 -0.52 29.82 -0.03
C LYS A 32 0.46 28.66 -0.09
N ASP A 33 1.20 28.58 -1.19
CA ASP A 33 2.29 27.62 -1.33
C ASP A 33 3.38 27.89 -0.29
N VAL A 34 3.92 26.81 0.28
CA VAL A 34 5.09 26.85 1.16
C VAL A 34 6.14 26.03 0.46
N ASP A 35 6.85 26.68 -0.47
CA ASP A 35 8.08 26.11 -0.98
C ASP A 35 9.04 25.90 0.19
N CYS A 36 9.75 24.77 0.18
CA CYS A 36 10.75 24.38 1.18
C CYS A 36 11.93 25.36 1.35
N TYR A 37 11.92 26.48 0.61
CA TYR A 37 12.92 27.54 0.61
C TYR A 37 12.39 28.92 1.00
N GLY A 38 11.13 29.05 1.43
CA GLY A 38 10.64 30.25 2.12
C GLY A 38 10.55 31.54 1.30
N GLU A 39 10.64 31.49 -0.03
CA GLU A 39 10.51 32.69 -0.88
C GLU A 39 9.39 32.56 -1.93
N LYS A 40 8.44 33.51 -1.86
CA LYS A 40 7.29 33.81 -2.74
C LYS A 40 6.09 32.86 -2.67
N HIS A 41 5.09 33.30 -1.89
CA HIS A 41 3.73 32.74 -1.87
C HIS A 41 2.97 33.04 -3.17
N ASN A 42 3.08 32.18 -4.18
CA ASN A 42 2.05 32.14 -5.21
C ASN A 42 0.81 31.48 -4.60
N GLN A 43 -0.33 32.18 -4.64
CA GLN A 43 -1.61 31.59 -4.27
C GLN A 43 -2.09 30.70 -5.42
N ILE A 44 -2.36 29.44 -5.12
CA ILE A 44 -2.77 28.45 -6.10
C ILE A 44 -4.14 27.92 -5.68
N LEU A 45 -5.05 27.80 -6.65
CA LEU A 45 -6.37 27.19 -6.46
C LEU A 45 -6.23 25.68 -6.32
N PHE A 46 -6.80 25.14 -5.25
CA PHE A 46 -6.96 23.71 -5.00
C PHE A 46 -8.41 23.34 -4.66
N CYS A 47 -8.80 22.13 -5.03
CA CYS A 47 -10.08 21.55 -4.66
C CYS A 47 -9.93 20.76 -3.36
N VAL A 48 -10.90 20.88 -2.45
CA VAL A 48 -11.00 20.02 -1.26
C VAL A 48 -11.35 18.60 -1.70
N ASP A 49 -10.47 17.67 -1.37
CA ASP A 49 -10.56 16.24 -1.69
C ASP A 49 -11.17 15.46 -0.52
N GLU A 50 -10.48 15.52 0.61
CA GLU A 50 -10.82 14.81 1.84
C GLU A 50 -10.87 15.77 3.03
N ILE A 51 -11.69 15.45 4.02
CA ILE A 51 -11.76 16.15 5.30
C ILE A 51 -11.49 15.10 6.37
N GLY A 52 -10.32 15.20 7.00
CA GLY A 52 -9.90 14.34 8.09
C GLY A 52 -10.42 14.81 9.44
N SER A 53 -9.98 14.14 10.51
CA SER A 53 -10.32 14.49 11.89
C SER A 53 -9.63 15.78 12.35
N ASN A 54 -8.43 16.06 11.85
CA ASN A 54 -7.62 17.22 12.19
C ASN A 54 -6.99 17.94 10.98
N PHE A 55 -7.32 17.54 9.75
CA PHE A 55 -6.74 18.13 8.54
C PHE A 55 -7.74 18.23 7.38
N ILE A 56 -7.40 19.04 6.37
CA ILE A 56 -8.08 19.13 5.08
C ILE A 56 -7.10 18.73 3.98
N GLY A 57 -7.52 17.78 3.14
CA GLY A 57 -6.77 17.36 1.96
C GLY A 57 -7.18 18.15 0.73
N PHE A 58 -6.17 18.58 -0.03
CA PHE A 58 -6.32 19.37 -1.25
C PHE A 58 -5.78 18.63 -2.45
N VAL A 59 -6.43 18.81 -3.60
CA VAL A 59 -6.01 18.21 -4.87
C VAL A 59 -6.22 19.16 -6.06
N ARG A 60 -5.29 19.09 -7.01
CA ARG A 60 -5.34 19.79 -8.30
C ARG A 60 -4.75 18.86 -9.38
N LYS A 61 -5.34 18.87 -10.58
CA LYS A 61 -4.78 18.16 -11.74
C LYS A 61 -3.77 19.05 -12.48
N ASN A 62 -2.64 18.43 -12.85
CA ASN A 62 -1.59 18.96 -13.72
C ASN A 62 -1.54 18.13 -15.03
N LYS A 63 -0.55 18.40 -15.90
CA LYS A 63 -0.41 17.77 -17.23
C LYS A 63 -0.46 16.23 -17.14
N ASP A 64 0.39 15.65 -16.30
CA ASP A 64 0.61 14.20 -16.21
C ASP A 64 0.29 13.61 -14.84
N SER A 65 0.04 14.44 -13.82
CA SER A 65 -0.16 14.00 -12.45
C SER A 65 -1.21 14.84 -11.71
N SER A 66 -1.56 14.41 -10.51
CA SER A 66 -2.24 15.24 -9.52
C SER A 66 -1.23 15.75 -8.50
N TRP A 67 -1.35 17.02 -8.13
CA TRP A 67 -0.67 17.57 -6.98
C TRP A 67 -1.68 17.77 -5.86
N GLY A 68 -1.34 17.29 -4.68
CA GLY A 68 -2.15 17.45 -3.49
C GLY A 68 -1.29 17.49 -2.25
N PHE A 69 -1.86 18.05 -1.19
CA PHE A 69 -1.23 18.12 0.13
C PHE A 69 -2.32 18.13 1.20
N GLN A 70 -1.93 17.80 2.43
CA GLN A 70 -2.80 17.83 3.60
C GLN A 70 -2.40 19.02 4.46
N LEU A 71 -3.37 19.74 4.99
CA LEU A 71 -3.17 20.92 5.83
C LEU A 71 -3.89 20.73 7.16
N HIS A 72 -3.18 20.91 8.28
CA HIS A 72 -3.78 20.88 9.61
C HIS A 72 -4.79 22.03 9.79
N PHE A 73 -5.85 21.83 10.59
CA PHE A 73 -6.88 22.87 10.80
C PHE A 73 -6.32 24.17 11.39
N ASP A 74 -5.28 24.09 12.23
CA ASP A 74 -4.66 25.27 12.84
C ASP A 74 -4.10 26.24 11.80
N GLU A 75 -3.58 25.72 10.68
CA GLU A 75 -3.00 26.53 9.62
C GLU A 75 -4.03 26.94 8.55
N PHE A 76 -5.23 26.35 8.57
CA PHE A 76 -6.20 26.48 7.49
C PHE A 76 -6.66 27.93 7.29
N MET A 77 -7.06 28.61 8.37
CA MET A 77 -7.58 29.98 8.26
C MET A 77 -6.50 31.01 7.86
N GLU A 78 -5.23 30.71 8.12
CA GLU A 78 -4.11 31.60 7.77
C GLU A 78 -3.66 31.42 6.31
N ARG A 79 -3.77 30.19 5.80
CA ARG A 79 -3.21 29.79 4.50
C ARG A 79 -4.25 29.64 3.39
N CYS A 80 -5.52 29.47 3.71
CA CYS A 80 -6.59 29.20 2.74
C CYS A 80 -7.66 30.29 2.72
N ALA A 81 -8.07 30.70 1.51
CA ALA A 81 -9.22 31.59 1.30
C ALA A 81 -10.23 30.96 0.33
N LEU A 82 -11.51 30.91 0.71
CA LEU A 82 -12.57 30.32 -0.11
C LEU A 82 -12.76 31.11 -1.41
N GLU A 83 -12.89 30.38 -2.53
CA GLU A 83 -13.24 30.96 -3.82
C GLU A 83 -14.62 30.45 -4.28
N GLU A 84 -15.64 31.29 -4.15
CA GLU A 84 -17.01 30.94 -4.53
C GLU A 84 -17.19 30.89 -6.06
N ASN A 85 -16.43 31.71 -6.81
CA ASN A 85 -16.58 31.88 -8.25
C ASN A 85 -15.52 31.12 -9.06
N TRP A 86 -14.98 30.03 -8.50
CA TRP A 86 -13.93 29.21 -9.12
C TRP A 86 -14.30 28.74 -10.54
N LYS A 87 -15.58 28.42 -10.78
CA LYS A 87 -16.08 28.01 -12.11
C LYS A 87 -15.85 29.09 -13.16
N VAL A 88 -16.13 30.35 -12.81
CA VAL A 88 -15.96 31.50 -13.71
C VAL A 88 -14.48 31.70 -14.03
N ILE A 89 -13.60 31.51 -13.05
CA ILE A 89 -12.14 31.64 -13.24
C ILE A 89 -11.63 30.59 -14.24
N PHE A 90 -11.98 29.32 -14.03
CA PHE A 90 -11.55 28.27 -14.97
C PHE A 90 -12.22 28.38 -16.34
N GLN A 91 -13.50 28.77 -16.40
CA GLN A 91 -14.19 28.99 -17.68
C GLN A 91 -13.56 30.14 -18.46
N LYS A 92 -13.28 31.27 -17.81
CA LYS A 92 -12.59 32.40 -18.41
C LYS A 92 -11.23 31.96 -18.97
N ARG A 93 -10.43 31.25 -18.17
CA ARG A 93 -9.12 30.75 -18.61
C ARG A 93 -9.24 29.76 -19.77
N ALA A 94 -10.22 28.87 -19.73
CA ALA A 94 -10.50 27.94 -20.81
C ALA A 94 -10.87 28.68 -22.11
N SER A 95 -11.69 29.72 -22.03
CA SER A 95 -12.05 30.57 -23.17
C SER A 95 -10.84 31.34 -23.74
N GLU A 96 -10.00 31.93 -22.89
CA GLU A 96 -8.76 32.60 -23.31
C GLU A 96 -7.84 31.64 -24.09
N ILE A 97 -7.66 30.41 -23.59
CA ILE A 97 -6.83 29.40 -24.27
C ILE A 97 -7.45 28.98 -25.60
N GLN A 98 -8.78 28.81 -25.66
CA GLN A 98 -9.47 28.52 -26.93
C GLN A 98 -9.29 29.66 -27.95
N GLU A 99 -9.31 30.92 -27.51
CA GLU A 99 -9.04 32.06 -28.39
C GLU A 99 -7.59 32.06 -28.88
N LEU A 100 -6.62 31.84 -28.01
CA LEU A 100 -5.20 31.71 -28.39
C LEU A 100 -4.97 30.57 -29.39
N ILE A 101 -5.58 29.41 -29.18
CA ILE A 101 -5.52 28.29 -30.14
C ILE A 101 -6.10 28.72 -31.49
N LYS A 102 -7.25 29.40 -31.52
CA LYS A 102 -7.85 29.91 -32.76
C LYS A 102 -6.93 30.93 -33.45
N GLU A 103 -6.27 31.81 -32.71
CA GLU A 103 -5.31 32.78 -33.26
C GLU A 103 -4.09 32.08 -33.88
N LYS A 104 -3.53 31.08 -33.19
CA LYS A 104 -2.38 30.30 -33.69
C LYS A 104 -2.73 29.48 -34.92
N ILE A 105 -3.94 28.90 -34.97
CA ILE A 105 -4.45 28.24 -36.17
C ILE A 105 -4.63 29.25 -37.32
N LYS A 106 -5.15 30.46 -37.06
CA LYS A 106 -5.26 31.52 -38.07
C LYS A 106 -3.88 31.96 -38.58
N GLU A 107 -2.88 32.06 -37.70
CA GLU A 107 -1.49 32.35 -38.06
C GLU A 107 -0.93 31.27 -38.99
N LEU A 108 -1.13 30.00 -38.65
CA LEU A 108 -0.73 28.86 -39.48
C LEU A 108 -1.40 28.89 -40.86
N ILE A 109 -2.71 29.15 -40.90
CA ILE A 109 -3.48 29.25 -42.15
C ILE A 109 -2.97 30.42 -43.00
N LYS A 110 -2.71 31.59 -42.40
CA LYS A 110 -2.20 32.78 -43.10
C LYS A 110 -0.81 32.55 -43.68
N GLU A 111 0.09 31.88 -42.96
CA GLU A 111 1.41 31.52 -43.48
C GLU A 111 1.30 30.45 -44.58
N GLY A 112 0.40 29.46 -44.44
CA GLY A 112 0.11 28.48 -45.49
C GLY A 112 -0.50 29.09 -46.76
N GLN A 113 -1.34 30.12 -46.62
CA GLN A 113 -1.92 30.88 -47.75
C GLN A 113 -0.88 31.73 -48.47
N LYS A 114 0.06 32.37 -47.74
CA LYS A 114 1.20 33.11 -48.34
C LYS A 114 2.08 32.22 -49.22
N LEU A 115 2.14 30.93 -48.91
CA LEU A 115 2.85 29.91 -49.67
C LEU A 115 1.95 29.15 -50.65
N SER A 116 0.70 29.58 -50.82
CA SER A 116 -0.31 28.95 -51.70
C SER A 116 -0.53 27.45 -51.44
N LEU A 117 -0.26 27.00 -50.21
CA LEU A 117 -0.48 25.63 -49.76
C LEU A 117 -1.95 25.40 -49.36
N ILE A 118 -2.66 26.45 -48.93
CA ILE A 118 -4.04 26.41 -48.44
C ILE A 118 -4.89 27.37 -49.27
N SER A 119 -5.96 26.85 -49.89
CA SER A 119 -6.95 27.64 -50.65
C SER A 119 -8.03 28.23 -49.74
N ASN A 120 -8.55 29.41 -50.09
CA ASN A 120 -9.45 30.22 -49.26
C ASN A 120 -10.90 29.69 -49.10
N ASN A 121 -11.23 28.50 -49.59
CA ASN A 121 -12.63 28.06 -49.71
C ASN A 121 -13.01 26.97 -48.71
N GLN A 122 -13.97 27.30 -47.84
CA GLN A 122 -14.67 26.39 -46.94
C GLN A 122 -15.74 25.54 -47.66
N SER A 123 -15.39 24.80 -48.73
CA SER A 123 -16.32 23.86 -49.36
C SER A 123 -15.63 22.55 -49.77
N PRO A 124 -16.12 21.38 -49.30
CA PRO A 124 -15.48 20.09 -49.54
C PRO A 124 -15.78 19.48 -50.92
N GLU A 125 -16.20 20.29 -51.89
CA GLU A 125 -16.54 19.83 -53.24
C GLU A 125 -15.94 20.76 -54.29
N LYS A 126 -14.68 20.47 -54.64
CA LYS A 126 -14.05 20.55 -55.98
C LYS A 126 -12.54 20.67 -55.79
N SER A 127 -11.87 19.55 -55.98
CA SER A 127 -10.43 19.44 -56.15
C SER A 127 -9.99 20.17 -57.42
N ASN A 128 -9.96 21.51 -57.39
CA ASN A 128 -9.20 22.26 -58.37
C ASN A 128 -7.75 22.26 -57.91
N ILE A 129 -6.92 21.55 -58.68
CA ILE A 129 -5.47 21.50 -58.57
C ILE A 129 -4.97 22.94 -58.41
N ASN A 130 -4.39 23.24 -57.25
CA ASN A 130 -3.76 24.53 -56.95
C ASN A 130 -2.74 24.82 -58.06
N SER A 131 -3.06 25.77 -58.95
CA SER A 131 -2.14 26.20 -60.00
C SER A 131 -0.90 26.83 -59.33
N LEU A 132 0.26 26.17 -59.47
CA LEU A 132 1.57 26.65 -59.02
C LEU A 132 2.09 27.83 -59.86
N LEU A 133 1.45 28.11 -60.98
CA LEU A 133 1.93 29.03 -62.02
C LEU A 133 1.96 30.53 -61.64
N PRO A 134 1.01 31.10 -60.87
CA PRO A 134 1.02 32.53 -60.54
C PRO A 134 1.97 32.92 -59.40
N VAL A 135 2.56 31.95 -58.69
CA VAL A 135 3.51 32.21 -57.58
C VAL A 135 4.95 32.21 -58.08
N ILE A 136 5.27 31.31 -59.00
CA ILE A 136 6.58 31.22 -59.68
C ILE A 136 6.80 32.46 -60.57
N SER A 137 5.74 33.12 -61.05
CA SER A 137 5.85 34.33 -61.86
C SER A 137 6.23 35.59 -61.06
N ASN A 138 6.01 35.62 -59.74
CA ASN A 138 6.17 36.82 -58.90
C ASN A 138 7.37 36.77 -57.94
N LYS A 139 8.04 35.61 -57.78
CA LYS A 139 9.23 35.43 -56.93
C LYS A 139 10.27 34.56 -57.63
N THR A 140 11.56 34.83 -57.39
CA THR A 140 12.66 33.96 -57.84
C THR A 140 12.47 32.54 -57.28
N PRO A 141 12.49 31.48 -58.11
CA PRO A 141 12.20 30.10 -57.69
C PRO A 141 13.03 29.61 -56.49
N GLU A 142 14.28 30.04 -56.39
CA GLU A 142 15.19 29.69 -55.29
C GLU A 142 14.73 30.27 -53.94
N LYS A 143 14.22 31.50 -53.94
CA LYS A 143 13.70 32.18 -52.74
C LYS A 143 12.40 31.53 -52.25
N TYR A 144 11.55 31.11 -53.18
CA TYR A 144 10.33 30.38 -52.84
C TYR A 144 10.63 29.00 -52.24
N LYS A 145 11.61 28.27 -52.78
CA LYS A 145 12.09 27.01 -52.20
C LYS A 145 12.65 27.21 -50.79
N GLN A 146 13.43 28.26 -50.55
CA GLN A 146 13.93 28.60 -49.21
C GLN A 146 12.80 28.96 -48.24
N ASP A 147 11.81 29.77 -48.67
CA ASP A 147 10.63 30.11 -47.88
C ASP A 147 9.84 28.83 -47.46
N LEU A 148 9.71 27.85 -48.37
CA LEU A 148 9.06 26.56 -48.09
C LEU A 148 9.85 25.69 -47.10
N ILE A 149 11.18 25.65 -47.22
CA ILE A 149 12.05 24.91 -46.29
C ILE A 149 11.97 25.53 -44.89
N ILE A 150 12.08 26.85 -44.77
CA ILE A 150 11.97 27.58 -43.48
C ILE A 150 10.60 27.35 -42.84
N PHE A 151 9.54 27.34 -43.65
CA PHE A 151 8.20 27.07 -43.15
C PHE A 151 8.06 25.64 -42.62
N LYS A 152 8.54 24.64 -43.36
CA LYS A 152 8.48 23.22 -42.98
C LYS A 152 9.35 22.89 -41.77
N GLU A 153 10.57 23.42 -41.70
CA GLU A 153 11.57 23.01 -40.71
C GLU A 153 11.47 23.79 -39.40
N ASN A 154 11.04 25.06 -39.43
CA ASN A 154 11.06 25.92 -38.25
C ASN A 154 9.67 26.41 -37.84
N LYS A 155 8.94 27.10 -38.72
CA LYS A 155 7.70 27.79 -38.34
C LYS A 155 6.53 26.84 -38.06
N MET A 156 6.33 25.83 -38.90
CA MET A 156 5.25 24.86 -38.72
C MET A 156 5.43 24.03 -37.45
N PRO A 157 6.61 23.42 -37.17
CA PRO A 157 6.83 22.71 -35.90
C PRO A 157 6.71 23.62 -34.67
N ALA A 158 7.18 24.88 -34.74
CA ALA A 158 7.06 25.81 -33.62
C ALA A 158 5.59 26.13 -33.28
N ILE A 159 4.77 26.46 -34.30
CA ILE A 159 3.35 26.72 -34.10
C ILE A 159 2.60 25.45 -33.66
N GLN A 160 2.95 24.28 -34.21
CA GLN A 160 2.38 23.01 -33.78
C GLN A 160 2.67 22.74 -32.30
N LYS A 161 3.92 22.94 -31.86
CA LYS A 161 4.32 22.77 -30.46
C LYS A 161 3.54 23.71 -29.53
N GLU A 162 3.39 24.99 -29.92
CA GLU A 162 2.58 25.95 -29.14
C GLU A 162 1.11 25.53 -29.04
N ILE A 163 0.51 25.02 -30.14
CA ILE A 163 -0.86 24.51 -30.14
C ILE A 163 -0.98 23.27 -29.25
N GLU A 164 -0.01 22.36 -29.29
CA GLU A 164 0.03 21.18 -28.43
C GLU A 164 0.11 21.58 -26.95
N GLU A 165 1.00 22.51 -26.59
CA GLU A 165 1.15 23.01 -25.23
C GLU A 165 -0.15 23.66 -24.70
N LEU A 166 -0.80 24.50 -25.52
CA LEU A 166 -2.09 25.13 -25.18
C LEU A 166 -3.21 24.09 -25.06
N SER A 167 -3.22 23.08 -25.93
CA SER A 167 -4.22 22.00 -25.89
C SER A 167 -4.10 21.16 -24.63
N ILE A 168 -2.86 20.91 -24.15
CA ILE A 168 -2.61 20.24 -22.88
C ILE A 168 -3.12 21.11 -21.72
N GLU A 169 -2.83 22.42 -21.70
CA GLU A 169 -3.33 23.33 -20.65
C GLU A 169 -4.87 23.36 -20.60
N TYR A 170 -5.51 23.42 -21.77
CA TYR A 170 -6.97 23.35 -21.89
C TYR A 170 -7.55 22.04 -21.31
N ALA A 171 -6.92 20.90 -21.61
CA ALA A 171 -7.33 19.61 -21.08
C ALA A 171 -7.21 19.56 -19.55
N VAL A 172 -6.13 20.13 -18.99
CA VAL A 172 -5.91 20.22 -17.53
C VAL A 172 -7.00 21.06 -16.87
N ILE A 173 -7.34 22.22 -17.43
CA ILE A 173 -8.40 23.08 -16.90
C ILE A 173 -9.75 22.37 -16.94
N THR A 174 -10.06 21.70 -18.05
CA THR A 174 -11.30 20.93 -18.19
C THR A 174 -11.39 19.82 -17.14
N LYS A 175 -10.30 19.10 -16.87
CA LYS A 175 -10.22 18.12 -15.78
C LYS A 175 -10.46 18.76 -14.41
N ASN A 176 -9.88 19.93 -14.14
CA ASN A 176 -10.10 20.66 -12.90
C ASN A 176 -11.56 21.13 -12.75
N ILE A 177 -12.23 21.52 -13.83
CA ILE A 177 -13.67 21.87 -13.78
C ILE A 177 -14.53 20.69 -13.31
N ALA A 178 -14.21 19.48 -13.77
CA ALA A 178 -14.92 18.25 -13.40
C ALA A 178 -14.50 17.65 -12.05
N LEU A 179 -13.41 18.13 -11.46
CA LEU A 179 -12.79 17.55 -10.27
C LEU A 179 -13.73 17.48 -9.05
N PRO A 180 -14.52 18.52 -8.72
CA PRO A 180 -15.46 18.43 -7.59
C PRO A 180 -16.46 17.28 -7.69
N ASP A 181 -16.91 16.97 -8.90
CA ASP A 181 -17.88 15.88 -9.11
C ASP A 181 -17.19 14.53 -9.02
N LEU A 182 -15.95 14.40 -9.51
CA LEU A 182 -15.13 13.20 -9.36
C LEU A 182 -14.86 12.88 -7.89
N VAL A 183 -14.45 13.87 -7.09
CA VAL A 183 -14.20 13.70 -5.65
C VAL A 183 -15.49 13.29 -4.92
N ARG A 184 -16.64 13.91 -5.23
CA ARG A 184 -17.93 13.49 -4.67
C ARG A 184 -18.28 12.04 -5.03
N LEU A 185 -18.02 11.62 -6.27
CA LEU A 185 -18.22 10.22 -6.68
C LEU A 185 -17.30 9.27 -5.91
N GLU A 186 -16.08 9.68 -5.55
CA GLU A 186 -15.18 8.87 -4.73
C GLU A 186 -15.75 8.65 -3.33
N THR A 187 -16.31 9.69 -2.68
CA THR A 187 -16.99 9.51 -1.37
C THR A 187 -18.17 8.53 -1.44
N ILE A 188 -18.95 8.57 -2.52
CA ILE A 188 -20.05 7.61 -2.76
C ILE A 188 -19.49 6.20 -2.98
N LYS A 189 -18.39 6.04 -3.72
CA LYS A 189 -17.73 4.74 -3.90
C LYS A 189 -17.24 4.17 -2.56
N GLU A 190 -16.72 4.99 -1.66
CA GLU A 190 -16.33 4.53 -0.31
C GLU A 190 -17.54 4.07 0.52
N ALA A 191 -18.68 4.76 0.42
CA ALA A 191 -19.92 4.32 1.05
C ALA A 191 -20.41 2.98 0.47
N LEU A 192 -20.34 2.80 -0.85
CA LEU A 192 -20.68 1.53 -1.52
C LEU A 192 -19.77 0.38 -1.08
N LYS A 193 -18.45 0.60 -0.98
CA LYS A 193 -17.52 -0.39 -0.43
C LYS A 193 -17.93 -0.85 0.97
N THR A 194 -18.40 0.08 1.81
CA THR A 194 -18.89 -0.26 3.16
C THR A 194 -20.14 -1.17 3.12
N VAL A 195 -21.02 -0.98 2.13
CA VAL A 195 -22.19 -1.85 1.91
C VAL A 195 -21.74 -3.24 1.44
N GLU A 196 -20.88 -3.31 0.42
CA GLU A 196 -20.29 -4.57 -0.06
C GLU A 196 -19.61 -5.33 1.07
N ASP A 197 -18.85 -4.63 1.91
CA ASP A 197 -18.17 -5.20 3.07
C ASP A 197 -19.13 -5.81 4.11
N ARG A 198 -20.31 -5.23 4.28
CA ARG A 198 -21.36 -5.76 5.17
C ARG A 198 -22.05 -6.97 4.55
N ILE A 199 -22.37 -6.92 3.25
CA ILE A 199 -22.92 -8.05 2.51
C ILE A 199 -21.98 -9.24 2.63
N PHE A 200 -20.68 -9.05 2.34
CA PHE A 200 -19.66 -10.07 2.46
C PHE A 200 -19.60 -10.66 3.88
N THR A 201 -19.73 -9.81 4.92
CA THR A 201 -19.73 -10.28 6.32
C THR A 201 -20.95 -11.16 6.64
N VAL A 202 -22.12 -10.86 6.06
CA VAL A 202 -23.33 -11.69 6.19
C VAL A 202 -23.17 -13.00 5.41
N GLU A 203 -22.61 -12.96 4.20
CA GLU A 203 -22.33 -14.16 3.39
C GLU A 203 -21.39 -15.13 4.12
N LEU A 204 -20.35 -14.60 4.78
CA LEU A 204 -19.45 -15.37 5.64
C LEU A 204 -20.19 -16.04 6.81
N TYR A 205 -21.04 -15.29 7.52
CA TYR A 205 -21.81 -15.85 8.63
C TYR A 205 -22.75 -16.97 8.16
N CYS A 206 -23.46 -16.75 7.06
CA CYS A 206 -24.39 -17.73 6.48
C CYS A 206 -23.69 -18.95 5.86
N GLY A 207 -22.37 -18.90 5.63
CA GLY A 207 -21.61 -19.99 5.00
C GLY A 207 -21.89 -20.11 3.50
N LEU A 208 -22.21 -19.01 2.81
CA LEU A 208 -22.50 -19.03 1.36
C LEU A 208 -21.25 -19.20 0.50
N GLN A 209 -20.08 -18.90 1.05
CA GLN A 209 -18.78 -18.96 0.38
C GLN A 209 -17.80 -19.85 1.13
N GLU A 210 -18.29 -20.97 1.69
CA GLU A 210 -17.44 -21.98 2.32
C GLU A 210 -17.63 -23.36 1.71
N THR A 211 -16.54 -24.11 1.65
CA THR A 211 -16.53 -25.51 1.24
C THR A 211 -16.01 -26.31 2.42
N VAL A 212 -16.86 -27.15 3.00
CA VAL A 212 -16.49 -28.04 4.12
C VAL A 212 -16.18 -29.42 3.58
N HIS A 213 -14.93 -29.85 3.77
CA HIS A 213 -14.49 -31.21 3.48
C HIS A 213 -14.27 -31.96 4.80
N GLN A 214 -15.04 -33.02 5.03
CA GLN A 214 -14.82 -33.90 6.18
C GLN A 214 -13.75 -34.93 5.83
N ILE A 215 -12.60 -34.85 6.52
CA ILE A 215 -11.46 -35.73 6.29
C ILE A 215 -11.65 -37.05 7.06
N THR A 216 -12.16 -36.97 8.30
CA THR A 216 -12.39 -38.15 9.14
C THR A 216 -13.73 -38.02 9.85
N ASP A 217 -14.48 -39.12 9.89
CA ASP A 217 -15.64 -39.28 10.75
C ASP A 217 -15.29 -40.23 11.90
N GLY A 218 -15.70 -39.86 13.11
CA GLY A 218 -15.31 -40.53 14.34
C GLY A 218 -16.09 -40.00 15.53
N GLU A 219 -15.66 -40.33 16.75
CA GLU A 219 -16.36 -39.87 17.95
C GLU A 219 -16.10 -38.37 18.18
N PRO A 220 -17.15 -37.56 18.39
CA PRO A 220 -16.98 -36.15 18.68
C PRO A 220 -16.43 -35.94 20.10
N ALA A 221 -15.71 -34.84 20.32
CA ALA A 221 -15.25 -34.50 21.65
C ALA A 221 -16.42 -34.15 22.60
N LYS A 222 -16.16 -34.29 23.90
CA LYS A 222 -17.15 -34.02 24.96
C LYS A 222 -17.77 -32.63 24.82
N ILE A 223 -19.06 -32.52 25.16
CA ILE A 223 -19.82 -31.27 25.02
C ILE A 223 -19.22 -30.08 25.79
N ASN A 224 -18.63 -30.33 26.96
CA ASN A 224 -18.03 -29.31 27.83
C ASN A 224 -16.57 -28.97 27.48
N GLU A 225 -15.97 -29.64 26.51
CA GLU A 225 -14.58 -29.39 26.11
C GLU A 225 -14.47 -27.98 25.48
N PRO A 226 -13.52 -27.13 25.92
CA PRO A 226 -13.34 -25.80 25.35
C PRO A 226 -12.74 -25.88 23.94
N ILE A 227 -13.15 -24.96 23.07
CA ILE A 227 -12.60 -24.83 21.72
C ILE A 227 -11.29 -24.06 21.80
N CYS A 228 -10.21 -24.69 21.34
CA CYS A 228 -8.90 -24.07 21.29
C CYS A 228 -8.64 -23.43 19.91
N ILE A 229 -8.25 -22.17 19.86
CA ILE A 229 -7.84 -21.49 18.62
C ILE A 229 -6.35 -21.24 18.68
N ARG A 230 -5.59 -21.82 17.76
CA ARG A 230 -4.15 -21.55 17.62
C ARG A 230 -3.94 -20.24 16.85
N GLN A 231 -2.97 -19.45 17.28
CA GLN A 231 -2.71 -18.14 16.70
C GLN A 231 -1.99 -18.26 15.36
N GLN A 232 -0.93 -19.07 15.33
CA GLN A 232 -0.02 -19.17 14.19
C GLN A 232 -0.70 -19.70 12.93
N LEU A 233 -0.40 -19.08 11.78
CA LEU A 233 -0.67 -19.65 10.46
C LEU A 233 0.45 -20.65 10.12
N LEU A 234 0.06 -21.90 9.87
CA LEU A 234 0.99 -22.96 9.46
C LEU A 234 1.02 -23.10 7.94
N PHE A 235 2.08 -23.70 7.42
CA PHE A 235 2.27 -23.91 5.98
C PHE A 235 2.32 -25.41 5.68
N MET A 236 1.45 -25.88 4.79
CA MET A 236 1.28 -27.31 4.53
C MET A 236 2.55 -27.94 3.94
N ASP A 237 3.27 -27.21 3.08
CA ASP A 237 4.55 -27.64 2.51
C ASP A 237 5.66 -27.77 3.57
N GLU A 238 5.77 -26.79 4.47
CA GLU A 238 6.74 -26.80 5.58
C GLU A 238 6.46 -27.93 6.59
N GLU A 239 5.19 -28.22 6.86
CA GLU A 239 4.81 -29.24 7.86
C GLU A 239 4.89 -30.68 7.35
N THR A 240 4.59 -30.91 6.07
CA THR A 240 4.62 -32.26 5.47
C THR A 240 5.98 -32.65 4.91
N LEU A 241 6.77 -31.66 4.48
CA LEU A 241 8.03 -31.85 3.75
C LEU A 241 7.90 -32.73 2.51
N PHE A 242 6.71 -32.77 1.90
CA PHE A 242 6.47 -33.50 0.65
C PHE A 242 7.25 -32.89 -0.50
N ASP A 243 7.79 -33.76 -1.35
CA ASP A 243 8.57 -33.41 -2.55
C ASP A 243 9.63 -32.32 -2.28
N TYR A 244 10.35 -32.43 -1.16
CA TYR A 244 11.38 -31.46 -0.80
C TYR A 244 12.38 -31.21 -1.95
N ASN A 245 12.74 -32.28 -2.69
CA ASN A 245 13.64 -32.20 -3.83
C ASN A 245 13.03 -31.48 -5.04
N ASP A 246 11.70 -31.46 -5.19
CA ASP A 246 10.98 -30.82 -6.30
C ASP A 246 10.35 -29.48 -5.88
N GLY A 247 10.95 -28.84 -4.87
CA GLY A 247 10.58 -27.53 -4.37
C GLY A 247 9.31 -27.51 -3.51
N GLY A 248 8.92 -28.63 -2.90
CA GLY A 248 7.82 -28.72 -1.94
C GLY A 248 6.43 -28.92 -2.56
N MET A 249 5.48 -29.25 -1.69
CA MET A 249 4.06 -29.47 -2.01
C MET A 249 3.42 -28.27 -2.76
N ASP A 250 2.47 -28.55 -3.64
CA ASP A 250 1.63 -27.54 -4.30
C ASP A 250 0.14 -27.84 -4.10
N PHE A 251 -0.73 -26.97 -4.62
CA PHE A 251 -2.19 -27.07 -4.47
C PHE A 251 -2.80 -28.38 -5.01
N LYS A 252 -2.09 -29.12 -5.88
CA LYS A 252 -2.60 -30.38 -6.44
C LYS A 252 -2.55 -31.53 -5.45
N LYS A 253 -1.64 -31.45 -4.48
CA LYS A 253 -1.40 -32.51 -3.47
C LYS A 253 -2.19 -32.28 -2.18
N LEU A 254 -3.30 -31.55 -2.26
CA LEU A 254 -4.14 -31.27 -1.11
C LEU A 254 -4.76 -32.55 -0.51
N GLU A 255 -5.06 -33.56 -1.33
CA GLU A 255 -5.51 -34.87 -0.88
C GLU A 255 -4.40 -35.67 -0.16
N ASP A 256 -3.15 -35.53 -0.60
CA ASP A 256 -2.00 -36.15 0.08
C ASP A 256 -1.81 -35.56 1.48
N PHE A 257 -2.02 -34.24 1.62
CA PHE A 257 -2.04 -33.57 2.92
C PHE A 257 -3.16 -34.10 3.81
N ASP A 258 -4.37 -34.28 3.27
CA ASP A 258 -5.50 -34.85 4.02
C ASP A 258 -5.17 -36.26 4.53
N ASN A 259 -4.61 -37.12 3.68
CA ASN A 259 -4.20 -38.48 4.07
C ASN A 259 -3.09 -38.47 5.12
N TRP A 260 -2.22 -37.46 5.10
CA TRP A 260 -1.13 -37.32 6.06
C TRP A 260 -1.62 -36.83 7.43
N ILE A 261 -2.55 -35.88 7.47
CA ILE A 261 -3.04 -35.30 8.73
C ILE A 261 -3.93 -36.27 9.49
N VAL A 262 -4.56 -37.24 8.83
CA VAL A 262 -5.38 -38.31 9.47
C VAL A 262 -4.57 -39.15 10.46
N LYS A 263 -3.26 -39.29 10.26
CA LYS A 263 -2.41 -40.07 11.16
C LYS A 263 -2.38 -39.40 12.53
N SER A 264 -2.69 -40.15 13.58
CA SER A 264 -2.81 -39.64 14.96
C SER A 264 -1.54 -38.92 15.44
N GLU A 265 -0.36 -39.39 15.06
CA GLU A 265 0.93 -38.74 15.37
C GLU A 265 1.00 -37.31 14.78
N ASN A 266 0.62 -37.15 13.52
CA ASN A 266 0.65 -35.86 12.82
C ASN A 266 -0.45 -34.93 13.32
N LEU A 267 -1.67 -35.45 13.48
CA LEU A 267 -2.79 -34.68 14.03
C LEU A 267 -2.48 -34.16 15.42
N ASN A 268 -1.94 -35.00 16.30
CA ASN A 268 -1.58 -34.60 17.66
C ASN A 268 -0.37 -33.65 17.70
N ARG A 269 0.52 -33.69 16.70
CA ARG A 269 1.63 -32.72 16.58
C ARG A 269 1.11 -31.32 16.23
N ILE A 270 0.17 -31.23 15.30
CA ILE A 270 -0.37 -29.98 14.76
C ILE A 270 -1.46 -29.39 15.66
N LEU A 271 -2.40 -30.23 16.09
CA LEU A 271 -3.58 -29.86 16.83
C LEU A 271 -3.85 -30.90 17.93
N PRO A 272 -3.05 -30.93 19.01
CA PRO A 272 -3.18 -31.88 20.12
C PRO A 272 -4.50 -31.77 20.89
N GLU A 273 -5.13 -30.60 20.84
CA GLU A 273 -6.37 -30.32 21.55
C GLU A 273 -7.56 -31.09 20.96
N GLN A 274 -8.44 -31.62 21.81
CA GLN A 274 -9.60 -32.41 21.39
C GLN A 274 -10.65 -31.56 20.63
N LYS A 275 -10.78 -30.27 20.95
CA LYS A 275 -11.53 -29.31 20.13
C LYS A 275 -10.62 -28.18 19.75
N GLY A 276 -10.28 -28.06 18.48
CA GLY A 276 -9.22 -27.18 18.02
C GLY A 276 -9.47 -26.57 16.64
N ILE A 277 -8.92 -25.39 16.42
CA ILE A 277 -8.87 -24.69 15.14
C ILE A 277 -7.45 -24.22 14.89
N VAL A 278 -6.93 -24.50 13.69
CA VAL A 278 -5.66 -23.98 13.20
C VAL A 278 -5.80 -23.57 11.74
N ALA A 279 -5.16 -22.47 11.36
CA ALA A 279 -5.12 -22.02 9.98
C ALA A 279 -3.90 -22.59 9.25
N PHE A 280 -4.11 -22.98 8.01
CA PHE A 280 -3.07 -23.41 7.09
C PHE A 280 -3.08 -22.56 5.83
N ARG A 281 -1.91 -22.31 5.26
CA ARG A 281 -1.73 -21.93 3.87
C ARG A 281 -0.98 -23.05 3.16
N ILE A 282 -1.23 -23.27 1.87
CA ILE A 282 -0.52 -24.33 1.14
C ILE A 282 0.99 -24.07 1.14
N ARG A 283 1.41 -22.84 0.83
CA ARG A 283 2.82 -22.43 0.80
C ARG A 283 3.07 -21.07 1.41
N ARG A 284 4.25 -20.86 2.00
CA ARG A 284 4.68 -19.52 2.46
C ARG A 284 5.09 -18.61 1.32
N TYR A 285 5.86 -19.16 0.39
CA TYR A 285 6.43 -18.45 -0.75
C TYR A 285 5.91 -19.03 -2.06
N LYS A 286 5.94 -18.20 -3.10
CA LYS A 286 5.61 -18.62 -4.46
C LYS A 286 6.54 -19.74 -4.90
N LYS A 287 6.00 -20.72 -5.62
CA LYS A 287 6.80 -21.78 -6.22
C LYS A 287 7.33 -21.24 -7.54
N ASP A 288 8.64 -21.32 -7.74
CA ASP A 288 9.20 -21.12 -9.07
C ASP A 288 8.79 -22.32 -9.93
N TYR A 289 7.78 -22.10 -10.76
CA TYR A 289 7.56 -22.98 -11.91
C TYR A 289 8.40 -22.43 -13.08
N ASP A 290 8.53 -23.23 -14.13
CA ASP A 290 9.26 -22.85 -15.34
C ASP A 290 8.83 -21.46 -15.87
N SER A 291 9.80 -20.71 -16.40
CA SER A 291 9.56 -19.37 -16.92
C SER A 291 8.53 -19.41 -18.06
N PRO A 292 7.46 -18.59 -18.00
CA PRO A 292 6.42 -18.63 -19.01
C PRO A 292 6.97 -18.16 -20.35
N SER A 293 6.77 -18.97 -21.39
CA SER A 293 7.21 -18.68 -22.76
C SER A 293 6.19 -17.84 -23.55
N ASN A 294 4.95 -17.76 -23.07
CA ASN A 294 3.87 -16.98 -23.68
C ASN A 294 2.92 -16.38 -22.63
N LEU A 295 2.03 -15.47 -23.07
CA LEU A 295 1.06 -14.81 -22.19
C LEU A 295 0.10 -15.80 -21.52
N ILE A 296 -0.31 -16.88 -22.20
CA ILE A 296 -1.25 -17.87 -21.67
C ILE A 296 -0.62 -18.62 -20.49
N GLU A 297 0.64 -19.04 -20.61
CA GLU A 297 1.41 -19.66 -19.54
C GLU A 297 1.61 -18.71 -18.37
N ALA A 298 1.86 -17.42 -18.63
CA ALA A 298 1.92 -16.41 -17.57
C ALA A 298 0.58 -16.27 -16.83
N TRP A 299 -0.55 -16.29 -17.54
CA TRP A 299 -1.88 -16.30 -16.92
C TRP A 299 -2.12 -17.56 -16.09
N VAL A 300 -1.77 -18.75 -16.60
CA VAL A 300 -1.87 -20.01 -15.86
C VAL A 300 -0.99 -19.99 -14.61
N GLN A 301 0.21 -19.43 -14.70
CA GLN A 301 1.13 -19.27 -13.58
C GLN A 301 0.55 -18.40 -12.47
N ILE A 302 -0.06 -17.26 -12.83
CA ILE A 302 -0.73 -16.37 -11.88
C ILE A 302 -1.84 -17.11 -11.12
N HIS A 303 -2.63 -17.94 -11.82
CA HIS A 303 -3.68 -18.74 -11.18
C HIS A 303 -3.09 -19.82 -10.24
N LYS A 304 -2.04 -20.52 -10.66
CA LYS A 304 -1.34 -21.51 -9.82
C LYS A 304 -0.79 -20.87 -8.54
N ASP A 305 -0.17 -19.69 -8.67
CA ASP A 305 0.33 -18.93 -7.52
C ASP A 305 -0.80 -18.54 -6.57
N ALA A 306 -1.96 -18.14 -7.09
CA ALA A 306 -3.12 -17.80 -6.27
C ALA A 306 -3.62 -19.01 -5.47
N TYR A 307 -3.74 -20.18 -6.09
CA TYR A 307 -4.13 -21.41 -5.40
C TYR A 307 -3.10 -21.85 -4.34
N ASN A 308 -1.80 -21.71 -4.61
CA ASN A 308 -0.76 -22.00 -3.62
C ASN A 308 -0.78 -21.07 -2.40
N MET A 309 -1.38 -19.89 -2.53
CA MET A 309 -1.50 -18.90 -1.45
C MET A 309 -2.85 -18.97 -0.73
N GLU A 310 -3.73 -19.88 -1.15
CA GLU A 310 -5.04 -20.08 -0.53
C GLU A 310 -4.90 -20.59 0.91
N THR A 311 -5.81 -20.12 1.76
CA THR A 311 -5.82 -20.45 3.19
C THR A 311 -7.01 -21.32 3.55
N TYR A 312 -6.77 -22.28 4.44
CA TYR A 312 -7.73 -23.27 4.89
C TYR A 312 -7.78 -23.29 6.41
N LEU A 313 -8.94 -23.57 7.00
CA LEU A 313 -9.04 -23.95 8.41
C LEU A 313 -9.05 -25.45 8.54
N LEU A 314 -8.19 -25.97 9.40
CA LEU A 314 -8.29 -27.33 9.92
C LEU A 314 -9.00 -27.27 11.27
N ILE A 315 -10.10 -28.00 11.39
CA ILE A 315 -10.91 -28.06 12.61
C ILE A 315 -10.96 -29.50 13.10
N ARG A 316 -10.62 -29.69 14.38
CA ARG A 316 -10.71 -30.97 15.09
C ARG A 316 -11.81 -30.92 16.13
N ASN A 317 -12.61 -31.98 16.19
CA ASN A 317 -13.64 -32.20 17.20
C ASN A 317 -13.65 -33.69 17.59
N GLY A 318 -12.81 -34.05 18.55
CA GLY A 318 -12.50 -35.42 18.94
C GLY A 318 -11.67 -36.09 17.85
N ASP A 319 -12.24 -37.14 17.27
CA ASP A 319 -11.68 -37.87 16.13
C ASP A 319 -12.18 -37.31 14.79
N LYS A 320 -13.17 -36.39 14.81
CA LYS A 320 -13.64 -35.74 13.59
C LYS A 320 -12.68 -34.63 13.17
N VAL A 321 -12.29 -34.65 11.91
CA VAL A 321 -11.39 -33.67 11.32
C VAL A 321 -12.01 -33.11 10.05
N PHE A 322 -12.05 -31.79 9.96
CA PHE A 322 -12.62 -31.05 8.85
C PHE A 322 -11.60 -30.06 8.29
N ARG A 323 -11.57 -29.92 6.97
CA ARG A 323 -10.89 -28.83 6.27
C ARG A 323 -11.94 -27.91 5.67
N ILE A 324 -11.84 -26.63 5.97
CA ILE A 324 -12.76 -25.63 5.44
C ILE A 324 -11.98 -24.62 4.61
N ALA A 325 -12.39 -24.48 3.34
CA ALA A 325 -11.96 -23.40 2.47
C ALA A 325 -13.03 -22.31 2.50
N SER A 326 -12.62 -21.04 2.49
CA SER A 326 -13.54 -19.92 2.44
C SER A 326 -12.92 -18.73 1.70
N ALA A 327 -13.75 -17.81 1.24
CA ALA A 327 -13.29 -16.58 0.59
C ALA A 327 -12.51 -15.62 1.51
N ILE A 328 -12.50 -15.86 2.82
CA ILE A 328 -11.69 -15.08 3.77
C ILE A 328 -10.23 -15.55 3.79
N ASP A 329 -9.29 -14.61 3.75
CA ASP A 329 -7.87 -14.88 3.95
C ASP A 329 -7.51 -14.81 5.44
N PHE A 330 -7.02 -15.93 5.98
CA PHE A 330 -6.63 -16.08 7.38
C PHE A 330 -5.21 -15.56 7.70
N THR A 331 -4.53 -14.93 6.75
CA THR A 331 -3.19 -14.36 6.93
C THR A 331 -3.21 -13.09 7.78
N PRO A 332 -2.18 -12.75 8.56
CA PRO A 332 -1.01 -13.56 8.87
C PRO A 332 -1.25 -14.60 9.97
N ARG A 333 -2.40 -14.54 10.66
CA ARG A 333 -2.70 -15.30 11.89
C ARG A 333 -4.21 -15.26 12.17
N LEU A 334 -4.72 -16.20 12.97
CA LEU A 334 -6.13 -16.22 13.35
C LEU A 334 -6.49 -15.22 14.46
N VAL A 335 -5.53 -14.95 15.34
CA VAL A 335 -5.73 -14.10 16.52
C VAL A 335 -4.62 -13.04 16.54
N PRO A 336 -4.93 -11.75 16.71
CA PRO A 336 -3.92 -10.69 16.75
C PRO A 336 -2.97 -10.89 17.92
N PHE A 337 -1.72 -10.42 17.80
CA PHE A 337 -0.84 -10.32 18.97
C PHE A 337 -1.43 -9.41 20.06
N LYS A 338 -0.99 -9.61 21.31
CA LYS A 338 -1.43 -8.77 22.44
C LYS A 338 -1.23 -7.27 22.21
N ASP A 339 -0.19 -6.91 21.47
CA ASP A 339 0.20 -5.53 21.19
C ASP A 339 0.03 -5.13 19.72
N GLU A 340 -0.47 -6.02 18.86
CA GLU A 340 -0.70 -5.73 17.43
C GLU A 340 -1.86 -4.75 17.24
N ILE A 341 -2.84 -4.75 18.13
CA ILE A 341 -3.93 -3.77 18.16
C ILE A 341 -3.62 -2.74 19.25
N GLY A 342 -3.72 -1.45 18.90
CA GLY A 342 -3.49 -0.34 19.82
C GLY A 342 -2.19 0.40 19.51
N GLU A 343 -1.35 0.60 20.52
CA GLU A 343 -0.24 1.56 20.44
C GLU A 343 0.75 1.30 19.30
N LYS A 344 1.07 0.03 19.00
CA LYS A 344 1.97 -0.29 17.88
C LYS A 344 1.46 0.22 16.53
N GLN A 345 0.14 0.31 16.34
CA GLN A 345 -0.42 0.84 15.10
C GLN A 345 -0.23 2.34 14.98
N PHE A 346 0.04 3.06 16.07
CA PHE A 346 0.34 4.50 16.09
C PHE A 346 1.83 4.79 16.29
N THR A 347 2.70 3.78 16.17
CA THR A 347 4.14 4.00 16.23
C THR A 347 4.70 3.96 14.82
N ILE A 348 5.31 5.06 14.39
CA ILE A 348 6.13 5.11 13.19
C ILE A 348 7.53 4.68 13.58
N VAL A 349 8.08 3.79 12.77
CA VAL A 349 9.39 3.20 12.98
C VAL A 349 10.21 3.58 11.77
N ASP A 350 11.18 4.49 11.93
CA ASP A 350 12.05 4.88 10.81
C ASP A 350 12.93 3.70 10.39
N GLU A 351 12.92 3.36 9.10
CA GLU A 351 13.82 2.35 8.52
C GLU A 351 15.28 2.83 8.49
N TYR A 352 15.49 4.15 8.51
CA TYR A 352 16.80 4.76 8.50
C TYR A 352 17.27 5.05 9.93
N TYR A 353 18.31 4.32 10.32
CA TYR A 353 19.07 4.65 11.52
C TYR A 353 19.75 6.01 11.34
N THR A 354 19.33 6.99 12.11
CA THR A 354 20.05 8.26 12.21
C THR A 354 21.15 8.12 13.26
N HIS A 355 22.32 8.72 12.99
CA HIS A 355 23.32 8.90 14.03
C HIS A 355 22.70 9.84 15.06
N ASP A 356 22.30 9.30 16.20
CA ASP A 356 22.04 10.14 17.36
C ASP A 356 23.37 10.76 17.78
N ASN A 357 23.36 11.96 18.34
CA ASN A 357 24.56 12.63 18.89
C ASN A 357 25.09 11.92 20.16
N SER A 358 24.75 10.65 20.35
CA SER A 358 25.33 9.77 21.36
C SER A 358 26.80 9.51 21.03
N GLU A 359 27.64 9.47 22.07
CA GLU A 359 29.10 9.27 22.02
C GLU A 359 29.58 7.99 21.29
N ASP A 360 28.67 7.13 20.82
CA ASP A 360 28.98 5.89 20.10
C ASP A 360 28.49 5.95 18.63
N PRO A 361 29.39 6.14 17.65
CA PRO A 361 29.07 6.20 16.22
C PRO A 361 28.44 4.94 15.64
N PHE A 362 28.43 3.83 16.39
CA PHE A 362 27.88 2.55 15.96
C PHE A 362 26.48 2.25 16.55
N GLU A 363 25.95 3.12 17.42
CA GLU A 363 24.64 2.92 18.04
C GLU A 363 23.50 3.38 17.11
N ARG A 364 23.08 2.46 16.27
CA ARG A 364 21.90 2.57 15.41
C ARG A 364 20.64 2.36 16.25
N LYS A 365 20.12 3.40 16.92
CA LYS A 365 18.80 3.33 17.55
C LYS A 365 17.72 3.60 16.52
N GLN A 366 16.73 2.72 16.49
CA GLN A 366 15.56 2.89 15.65
C GLN A 366 14.72 4.01 16.26
N ARG A 367 14.55 5.12 15.54
CA ARG A 367 13.70 6.21 16.00
C ARG A 367 12.25 5.76 15.93
N THR A 368 11.60 5.73 17.09
CA THR A 368 10.18 5.46 17.20
C THR A 368 9.45 6.76 17.50
N GLU A 369 8.53 7.14 16.62
CA GLU A 369 7.69 8.31 16.80
C GLU A 369 6.25 7.85 17.07
N LYS A 370 5.64 8.34 18.16
CA LYS A 370 4.24 8.04 18.46
C LYS A 370 3.35 9.10 17.81
N VAL A 371 2.48 8.65 16.92
CA VAL A 371 1.47 9.46 16.25
C VAL A 371 0.38 9.79 17.26
N THR A 372 0.23 11.08 17.55
CA THR A 372 -0.81 11.61 18.44
C THR A 372 -2.06 11.98 17.64
N VAL A 373 -3.15 12.32 18.33
CA VAL A 373 -4.42 12.72 17.69
C VAL A 373 -4.27 14.03 16.90
N ASP A 374 -3.38 14.92 17.33
CA ASP A 374 -3.09 16.19 16.64
C ASP A 374 -2.22 16.00 15.37
N ASP A 375 -1.69 14.81 15.11
CA ASP A 375 -0.85 14.56 13.93
C ASP A 375 -1.72 14.32 12.69
N ILE A 376 -1.40 14.96 11.55
CA ILE A 376 -2.11 14.77 10.26
C ILE A 376 -2.13 13.28 9.87
N ARG A 377 -1.12 12.50 10.27
CA ARG A 377 -1.02 11.07 9.99
C ARG A 377 -2.01 10.22 10.78
N TYR A 378 -2.64 10.76 11.83
CA TYR A 378 -3.49 10.02 12.77
C TYR A 378 -4.59 9.20 12.08
N ASP A 379 -5.35 9.81 11.17
CA ASP A 379 -6.46 9.15 10.47
C ASP A 379 -6.02 7.94 9.67
N LYS A 380 -4.83 8.01 9.05
CA LYS A 380 -4.26 6.88 8.31
C LYS A 380 -3.97 5.71 9.24
N HIS A 381 -3.42 5.98 10.42
CA HIS A 381 -3.14 4.97 11.45
C HIS A 381 -4.43 4.42 12.08
N ALA A 382 -5.42 5.28 12.33
CA ALA A 382 -6.74 4.88 12.81
C ALA A 382 -7.48 3.99 11.78
N LYS A 383 -7.44 4.34 10.49
CA LYS A 383 -7.99 3.52 9.40
C LYS A 383 -7.31 2.16 9.33
N LYS A 384 -5.97 2.13 9.39
CA LYS A 384 -5.19 0.88 9.43
C LYS A 384 -5.59 -0.01 10.61
N GLN A 385 -5.75 0.56 11.81
CA GLN A 385 -6.20 -0.19 12.98
C GLN A 385 -7.63 -0.71 12.80
N SER A 386 -8.55 0.11 12.29
CA SER A 386 -9.93 -0.28 12.01
C SER A 386 -10.00 -1.42 10.99
N ASP A 387 -9.22 -1.38 9.93
CA ASP A 387 -9.16 -2.44 8.92
C ASP A 387 -8.63 -3.76 9.51
N LEU A 388 -7.64 -3.68 10.39
CA LEU A 388 -7.09 -4.83 11.09
C LEU A 388 -8.10 -5.43 12.07
N ILE A 389 -8.81 -4.61 12.85
CA ILE A 389 -9.91 -5.06 13.73
C ILE A 389 -11.01 -5.72 12.90
N LYS A 390 -11.42 -5.10 11.79
CA LYS A 390 -12.44 -5.63 10.88
C LYS A 390 -12.05 -6.99 10.33
N LYS A 391 -10.78 -7.17 9.96
CA LYS A 391 -10.25 -8.46 9.48
C LYS A 391 -10.38 -9.57 10.52
N TYR A 392 -9.92 -9.34 11.76
CA TYR A 392 -10.05 -10.34 12.82
C TYR A 392 -11.50 -10.59 13.22
N ASN A 393 -12.34 -9.55 13.24
CA ASN A 393 -13.77 -9.70 13.52
C ASN A 393 -14.47 -10.57 12.48
N ARG A 394 -14.11 -10.49 11.19
CA ARG A 394 -14.64 -11.39 10.16
C ARG A 394 -14.30 -12.85 10.42
N ILE A 395 -13.10 -13.15 10.94
CA ILE A 395 -12.73 -14.51 11.35
C ILE A 395 -13.64 -15.00 12.50
N PHE A 396 -13.89 -14.17 13.52
CA PHE A 396 -14.79 -14.55 14.61
C PHE A 396 -16.25 -14.69 14.15
N ILE A 397 -16.73 -13.84 13.24
CA ILE A 397 -18.07 -13.97 12.64
C ILE A 397 -18.18 -15.26 11.85
N PHE A 398 -17.14 -15.63 11.11
CA PHE A 398 -17.07 -16.90 10.40
C PHE A 398 -17.14 -18.09 11.36
N ILE A 399 -16.35 -18.10 12.44
CA ILE A 399 -16.39 -19.16 13.45
C ILE A 399 -17.75 -19.20 14.17
N GLN A 400 -18.36 -18.05 14.46
CA GLN A 400 -19.72 -18.00 15.02
C GLN A 400 -20.73 -18.64 14.06
N GLY A 401 -20.64 -18.34 12.76
CA GLY A 401 -21.45 -18.99 11.74
C GLY A 401 -21.30 -20.51 11.77
N LEU A 402 -20.07 -21.02 11.85
CA LEU A 402 -19.80 -22.46 11.98
C LEU A 402 -20.43 -23.07 13.24
N LEU A 403 -20.38 -22.37 14.38
CA LEU A 403 -21.00 -22.84 15.63
C LEU A 403 -22.52 -22.93 15.52
N ASP A 404 -23.15 -21.95 14.88
CA ASP A 404 -24.61 -21.84 14.88
C ASP A 404 -25.29 -22.74 13.83
N ARG A 405 -24.67 -22.96 12.67
CA ARG A 405 -25.32 -23.68 11.55
C ARG A 405 -24.65 -25.00 11.15
N SER A 406 -23.38 -25.20 11.49
CA SER A 406 -22.60 -26.35 11.01
C SER A 406 -22.47 -27.45 12.05
N GLN A 407 -22.38 -28.70 11.60
CA GLN A 407 -22.19 -29.86 12.47
C GLN A 407 -20.75 -30.02 12.98
N VAL A 408 -19.81 -29.21 12.47
CA VAL A 408 -18.36 -29.32 12.72
C VAL A 408 -18.03 -29.34 14.22
N PHE A 409 -18.70 -28.54 15.05
CA PHE A 409 -18.49 -28.48 16.50
C PHE A 409 -19.52 -29.23 17.34
N HIS A 410 -20.46 -29.96 16.72
CA HIS A 410 -21.46 -30.70 17.49
C HIS A 410 -20.84 -31.91 18.22
N PRO A 411 -21.23 -32.18 19.48
CA PRO A 411 -22.13 -31.39 20.32
C PRO A 411 -21.40 -30.21 21.02
N HIS A 412 -22.09 -29.06 21.15
CA HIS A 412 -21.64 -27.90 21.92
C HIS A 412 -22.82 -27.20 22.63
N LEU A 413 -22.51 -26.29 23.56
CA LEU A 413 -23.49 -25.64 24.47
C LEU A 413 -24.15 -24.36 23.90
N GLY A 414 -24.18 -24.15 22.59
CA GLY A 414 -24.71 -22.92 22.00
C GLY A 414 -23.82 -21.71 22.33
N ILE A 415 -22.56 -21.78 21.93
CA ILE A 415 -21.54 -20.79 22.26
C ILE A 415 -21.80 -19.48 21.49
N LYS A 416 -21.70 -18.34 22.19
CA LYS A 416 -21.87 -17.00 21.61
C LYS A 416 -20.58 -16.22 21.76
N LEU A 417 -19.83 -16.05 20.68
CA LEU A 417 -18.55 -15.35 20.65
C LEU A 417 -18.69 -13.83 20.80
N SER A 418 -19.91 -13.29 20.74
CA SER A 418 -20.19 -11.88 21.03
C SER A 418 -20.22 -11.56 22.53
N SER A 419 -20.32 -12.56 23.41
CA SER A 419 -20.34 -12.38 24.87
C SER A 419 -18.99 -12.74 25.47
N ASP A 420 -18.41 -11.80 26.24
CA ASP A 420 -17.14 -11.99 26.94
C ASP A 420 -17.15 -13.20 27.89
N ASP A 421 -18.26 -13.43 28.58
CA ASP A 421 -18.40 -14.55 29.52
C ASP A 421 -18.34 -15.90 28.80
N HIS A 422 -19.01 -16.00 27.66
CA HIS A 422 -19.00 -17.21 26.84
C HIS A 422 -17.63 -17.43 26.20
N MET A 423 -17.00 -16.35 25.71
CA MET A 423 -15.65 -16.39 25.16
C MET A 423 -14.65 -16.91 26.18
N ASN A 424 -14.60 -16.32 27.38
CA ASN A 424 -13.63 -16.71 28.40
C ASN A 424 -13.86 -18.13 28.95
N LYS A 425 -15.10 -18.62 28.92
CA LYS A 425 -15.45 -19.95 29.44
C LYS A 425 -15.24 -21.07 28.43
N TYR A 426 -15.59 -20.85 27.16
CA TYR A 426 -15.64 -21.91 26.14
C TYR A 426 -14.56 -21.79 25.06
N LEU A 427 -13.83 -20.67 25.00
CA LEU A 427 -12.77 -20.46 24.03
C LEU A 427 -11.41 -20.31 24.71
N LYS A 428 -10.41 -21.02 24.20
CA LYS A 428 -9.02 -20.89 24.65
C LYS A 428 -8.12 -20.50 23.47
N CYS A 429 -7.61 -19.28 23.46
CA CYS A 429 -6.63 -18.88 22.46
C CYS A 429 -5.22 -19.30 22.87
N ILE A 430 -4.56 -20.06 22.01
CA ILE A 430 -3.17 -20.49 22.17
C ILE A 430 -2.29 -19.50 21.38
N ARG A 431 -1.43 -18.77 22.08
CA ARG A 431 -0.55 -17.74 21.52
C ARG A 431 0.82 -18.31 21.17
N ASP A 432 0.83 -19.37 20.38
CA ASP A 432 2.04 -20.12 20.01
C ASP A 432 3.05 -19.29 19.22
N GLU A 433 2.59 -18.33 18.42
CA GLU A 433 3.47 -17.41 17.68
C GLU A 433 4.11 -16.33 18.57
N GLU A 434 3.48 -15.96 19.70
CA GLU A 434 4.06 -15.02 20.68
C GLU A 434 5.11 -15.71 21.56
N THR A 435 4.92 -17.00 21.83
CA THR A 435 5.89 -17.84 22.52
C THR A 435 7.01 -18.22 21.55
N GLY A 436 7.77 -17.23 21.10
CA GLY A 436 9.13 -17.52 20.67
C GLY A 436 9.83 -18.26 21.80
N LEU A 437 10.69 -19.23 21.47
CA LEU A 437 11.75 -19.64 22.40
C LEU A 437 12.28 -18.34 22.99
N THR A 438 12.14 -18.15 24.31
CA THR A 438 12.75 -16.99 24.95
C THR A 438 14.21 -17.12 24.59
N ASN A 439 14.64 -16.31 23.63
CA ASN A 439 16.04 -16.16 23.31
C ASN A 439 16.61 -15.49 24.54
N LYS A 440 16.95 -16.31 25.55
CA LYS A 440 17.97 -16.03 26.55
C LYS A 440 19.34 -15.91 25.88
N THR A 441 19.40 -15.74 24.57
CA THR A 441 20.50 -15.15 23.86
C THR A 441 20.66 -13.74 24.43
N ILE A 442 21.63 -13.64 25.33
CA ILE A 442 22.35 -12.43 25.66
C ILE A 442 22.45 -11.53 24.42
N THR A 443 22.15 -10.25 24.61
CA THR A 443 22.34 -9.27 23.54
C THR A 443 23.80 -9.32 23.06
N TRP A 444 24.07 -8.94 21.80
CA TRP A 444 25.46 -8.86 21.32
C TRP A 444 26.35 -8.04 22.26
N LYS A 445 25.79 -7.02 22.94
CA LYS A 445 26.49 -6.20 23.94
C LYS A 445 26.84 -7.02 25.19
N GLU A 446 25.89 -7.75 25.76
CA GLU A 446 26.15 -8.61 26.91
C GLU A 446 27.14 -9.72 26.56
N TYR A 447 27.05 -10.30 25.37
CA TYR A 447 28.03 -11.28 24.87
C TYR A 447 29.41 -10.67 24.68
N ARG A 448 29.51 -9.55 23.96
CA ARG A 448 30.77 -8.82 23.74
C ARG A 448 31.40 -8.39 25.06
N ASP A 449 30.62 -7.84 25.98
CA ASP A 449 31.11 -7.37 27.27
C ASP A 449 31.51 -8.55 28.18
N GLN A 450 30.83 -9.69 28.10
CA GLN A 450 31.28 -10.95 28.73
C GLN A 450 32.61 -11.42 28.15
N ILE A 451 32.77 -11.44 26.82
CA ILE A 451 34.04 -11.85 26.18
C ILE A 451 35.15 -10.85 26.51
N ASN A 452 34.88 -9.55 26.47
CA ASN A 452 35.86 -8.52 26.81
C ASN A 452 36.32 -8.61 28.28
N LYS A 453 35.45 -9.03 29.21
CA LYS A 453 35.85 -9.32 30.61
C LYS A 453 36.83 -10.49 30.73
N THR A 454 36.91 -11.37 29.74
CA THR A 454 37.88 -12.47 29.72
C THR A 454 39.24 -12.08 29.12
N LEU A 455 39.34 -10.90 28.51
CA LEU A 455 40.60 -10.36 28.00
C LEU A 455 41.54 -10.00 29.15
N ARG A 456 42.78 -10.48 29.06
CA ARG A 456 43.87 -10.16 29.99
C ARG A 456 45.08 -9.67 29.20
N THR A 457 45.94 -8.91 29.86
CA THR A 457 47.27 -8.58 29.35
C THR A 457 47.99 -9.87 28.93
N GLY A 458 48.41 -9.95 27.67
CA GLY A 458 48.99 -11.14 27.05
C GLY A 458 48.09 -11.87 26.05
N ASN A 459 46.78 -11.61 26.03
CA ASN A 459 45.87 -12.25 25.07
C ASN A 459 46.06 -11.67 23.66
N LEU A 460 46.08 -12.52 22.64
CA LEU A 460 46.11 -12.13 21.23
C LEU A 460 44.71 -11.80 20.75
N VAL A 461 44.45 -10.53 20.42
CA VAL A 461 43.14 -10.06 19.97
C VAL A 461 43.21 -9.67 18.50
N TRP A 462 42.25 -10.16 17.73
CA TRP A 462 42.03 -9.76 16.35
C TRP A 462 41.04 -8.60 16.33
N SER A 463 41.44 -7.47 15.75
CA SER A 463 40.57 -6.30 15.61
C SER A 463 40.86 -5.59 14.31
N ASN A 464 39.81 -5.19 13.60
CA ASN A 464 39.92 -4.29 12.45
C ASN A 464 40.04 -2.87 12.99
N TRP A 465 41.27 -2.37 13.02
CA TRP A 465 41.53 -0.97 13.34
C TRP A 465 41.39 -0.14 12.08
N HIS A 466 40.43 0.78 12.07
CA HIS A 466 40.43 1.88 11.10
C HIS A 466 41.32 2.99 11.67
N SER A 467 42.30 3.44 10.90
CA SER A 467 43.12 4.59 11.30
C SER A 467 42.23 5.83 11.31
N ASP A 468 42.26 6.57 12.42
CA ASP A 468 41.52 7.82 12.58
C ASP A 468 42.03 8.88 11.59
N LYS A 469 41.54 8.82 10.36
CA LYS A 469 41.51 9.97 9.44
C LYS A 469 40.04 10.36 9.28
N LEU A 470 39.62 11.28 10.15
CA LEU A 470 38.40 12.06 10.03
C LEU A 470 38.30 12.66 8.61
N GLY A 471 37.61 11.96 7.71
CA GLY A 471 37.18 12.49 6.43
C GLY A 471 36.03 13.45 6.67
N ARG A 472 36.26 14.76 6.51
CA ARG A 472 35.19 15.76 6.47
C ARG A 472 34.26 15.45 5.29
N TYR A 473 32.98 15.25 5.57
CA TYR A 473 31.92 15.25 4.57
C TYR A 473 31.77 16.67 4.01
N SER A 474 32.05 16.87 2.72
CA SER A 474 31.54 18.04 1.98
C SER A 474 30.69 17.54 0.82
N GLY A 475 29.47 18.04 0.75
CA GLY A 475 28.40 17.53 -0.10
C GLY A 475 28.63 17.67 -1.60
N HIS A 476 27.81 16.89 -2.31
CA HIS A 476 27.39 17.01 -3.71
C HIS A 476 28.52 16.93 -4.76
N ASN A 477 28.62 15.74 -5.38
CA ASN A 477 29.40 15.38 -6.58
C ASN A 477 30.90 15.05 -6.45
N ALA A 478 31.39 14.53 -5.32
CA ALA A 478 32.72 13.92 -5.26
C ALA A 478 32.63 12.38 -5.30
N ARG A 479 33.04 11.76 -6.42
CA ARG A 479 33.41 10.33 -6.42
C ARG A 479 34.52 10.15 -5.39
N ILE A 480 34.35 9.21 -4.47
CA ILE A 480 35.38 8.84 -3.49
C ILE A 480 36.55 8.24 -4.27
N ILE A 481 37.55 9.06 -4.59
CA ILE A 481 38.85 8.56 -4.98
C ILE A 481 39.53 8.15 -3.68
N TYR A 482 39.39 6.88 -3.33
CA TYR A 482 40.34 6.28 -2.41
C TYR A 482 41.70 6.37 -3.10
N ASN A 483 42.58 7.25 -2.62
CA ASN A 483 43.98 7.18 -2.98
C ASN A 483 44.46 5.78 -2.61
N GLN A 484 44.72 4.97 -3.64
CA GLN A 484 45.26 3.61 -3.56
C GLN A 484 46.69 3.65 -3.01
N TRP A 485 46.86 3.98 -1.73
CA TRP A 485 48.15 3.80 -1.05
C TRP A 485 47.87 3.34 0.38
N GLU A 486 48.18 2.06 0.59
CA GLU A 486 48.31 1.35 1.88
C GLU A 486 47.01 0.97 2.62
N TYR A 487 46.22 0.08 2.01
CA TYR A 487 45.48 -0.91 2.80
C TYR A 487 46.44 -2.01 3.25
N GLU A 488 47.29 -1.73 4.25
CA GLU A 488 47.67 -2.80 5.16
C GLU A 488 46.47 -3.01 6.09
N ILE A 489 45.51 -3.84 5.65
CA ILE A 489 44.68 -4.59 6.61
C ILE A 489 45.66 -5.53 7.29
N VAL A 490 46.29 -5.07 8.38
CA VAL A 490 47.21 -5.90 9.15
C VAL A 490 46.37 -6.96 9.84
N ASN A 491 46.13 -8.06 9.13
CA ASN A 491 45.62 -9.33 9.63
C ASN A 491 46.66 -10.02 10.53
N ARG A 492 47.20 -9.30 11.52
CA ARG A 492 48.09 -9.87 12.53
C ARG A 492 47.48 -9.62 13.91
N PRO A 493 47.21 -10.68 14.68
CA PRO A 493 46.71 -10.52 16.03
C PRO A 493 47.73 -9.75 16.87
N LYS A 494 47.27 -8.74 17.62
CA LYS A 494 48.10 -7.96 18.53
C LYS A 494 47.89 -8.43 19.96
N VAL A 495 48.96 -8.41 20.75
CA VAL A 495 48.91 -8.74 22.17
C VAL A 495 48.23 -7.58 22.90
N CYS A 496 47.15 -7.89 23.61
CA CYS A 496 46.48 -6.99 24.55
C CYS A 496 47.50 -6.62 25.63
N LYS A 497 47.88 -5.34 25.70
CA LYS A 497 48.84 -4.83 26.69
C LYS A 497 48.11 -4.44 27.95
#